data_AF-A0A7J5U1D9-F1
#
_entry.id   AF-A0A7J5U1D9-F1
#
_cell.length_a   1.000
_cell.length_b   1.000
_cell.length_c   1.000
_cell.angle_alpha   90.00
_cell.angle_beta   90.00
_cell.angle_gamma   90.00
#
_symmetry.space_group_name_H-M   'P 1'
#
loop_
_entity.id
_entity.type
_entity.pdbx_description
1 polymer ?
#
loop_
_entity_poly.entity_id
_entity_poly.type
_entity_poly.pdbx_seq_one_letter_code
_entity_poly.pdbx_strand_id
1 'polypeptide(L)'
;MQLNDNIRHYCKDKGYTQECLAEHLHMSQSNWSRTLQKPIPDSLLLQIAKALATRPDELKNYHLPVTSTENELLHTELRHKDELIGLQQKQIEHLQEQNRLLHARLADCLRGGGRTIGSSHNAP
;
A
#
# COMPACT_ATOMS: atom_id res chain seq x y z
N MET A 1 -26.67 -5.28 15.54
CA MET A 1 -27.34 -5.61 14.26
C MET A 1 -26.69 -4.93 13.06
N GLN A 2 -26.10 -3.74 13.20
CA GLN A 2 -25.47 -2.97 12.12
C GLN A 2 -24.45 -3.75 11.25
N LEU A 3 -23.58 -4.60 11.84
CA LEU A 3 -22.61 -5.40 11.08
C LEU A 3 -23.27 -6.34 10.04
N ASN A 4 -24.40 -6.95 10.38
CA ASN A 4 -25.06 -7.90 9.48
C ASN A 4 -25.70 -7.17 8.29
N ASP A 5 -26.24 -5.98 8.54
CA ASP A 5 -26.79 -5.11 7.51
C ASP A 5 -25.67 -4.57 6.61
N ASN A 6 -24.54 -4.16 7.20
CA ASN A 6 -23.34 -3.77 6.48
C ASN A 6 -22.85 -4.85 5.51
N ILE A 7 -22.78 -6.11 5.96
CA ILE A 7 -22.40 -7.23 5.10
C ILE A 7 -23.41 -7.42 3.97
N ARG A 8 -24.72 -7.31 4.24
CA ARG A 8 -25.77 -7.42 3.21
C ARG A 8 -25.67 -6.31 2.17
N HIS A 9 -25.47 -5.07 2.61
CA HIS A 9 -25.27 -3.92 1.73
C HIS A 9 -24.01 -4.10 0.88
N TYR A 10 -22.89 -4.50 1.48
CA TYR A 10 -21.64 -4.76 0.77
C TYR A 10 -21.82 -5.81 -0.32
N CYS A 11 -22.47 -6.94 0.01
CA CYS A 11 -22.76 -7.99 -0.96
C CYS A 11 -23.63 -7.48 -2.11
N LYS A 12 -24.65 -6.68 -1.81
CA LYS A 12 -25.55 -6.11 -2.82
C LYS A 12 -24.84 -5.15 -3.76
N ASP A 13 -24.02 -4.26 -3.22
CA ASP A 13 -23.33 -3.21 -3.98
C ASP A 13 -22.20 -3.78 -4.86
N LYS A 14 -21.58 -4.87 -4.41
CA LYS A 14 -20.53 -5.58 -5.16
C LYS A 14 -21.06 -6.71 -6.05
N GLY A 15 -22.37 -6.94 -6.07
CA GLY A 15 -23.01 -7.95 -6.91
C GLY A 15 -22.77 -9.41 -6.47
N TYR A 16 -22.42 -9.64 -5.19
CA TYR A 16 -22.30 -10.99 -4.65
C TYR A 16 -23.69 -11.58 -4.39
N THR A 17 -23.96 -12.73 -5.00
CA THR A 17 -25.17 -13.51 -4.69
C THR A 17 -24.99 -14.26 -3.39
N GLN A 18 -26.09 -14.50 -2.67
CA GLN A 18 -26.07 -15.28 -1.44
C GLN A 18 -25.57 -16.72 -1.67
N GLU A 19 -25.86 -17.29 -2.84
CA GLU A 19 -25.42 -18.63 -3.25
C GLU A 19 -23.90 -18.69 -3.39
N CYS A 20 -23.31 -17.75 -4.13
CA CYS A 20 -21.86 -17.66 -4.33
C CYS A 20 -21.12 -17.51 -3.00
N LEU A 21 -21.67 -16.70 -2.08
CA LEU A 21 -21.06 -16.50 -0.77
C LEU A 21 -21.17 -17.73 0.13
N ALA A 22 -22.33 -18.38 0.13
CA ALA A 22 -22.55 -19.59 0.90
C ALA A 22 -21.62 -20.72 0.43
N GLU A 23 -21.42 -20.84 -0.89
CA GLU A 23 -20.49 -21.79 -1.49
C GLU A 23 -19.03 -21.52 -1.05
N HIS A 24 -18.57 -20.27 -1.10
CA HIS A 24 -17.24 -19.88 -0.62
C HIS A 24 -17.02 -20.12 0.87
N LEU A 25 -18.09 -20.08 1.67
CA LEU A 25 -18.06 -20.35 3.10
C LEU A 25 -18.34 -21.83 3.43
N HIS A 26 -18.40 -22.69 2.42
CA HIS A 26 -18.68 -24.13 2.54
C HIS A 26 -19.95 -24.43 3.35
N MET A 27 -21.00 -23.62 3.17
CA MET A 27 -22.28 -23.79 3.85
C MET A 27 -23.47 -23.66 2.90
N SER A 28 -24.64 -24.16 3.29
CA SER A 28 -25.85 -23.97 2.50
C SER A 28 -26.37 -22.53 2.59
N GLN A 29 -27.04 -22.06 1.54
CA GLN A 29 -27.68 -20.74 1.51
C GLN A 29 -28.64 -20.52 2.69
N SER A 30 -29.38 -21.56 3.08
CA SER A 30 -30.28 -21.54 4.23
C SER A 30 -29.52 -21.35 5.54
N ASN A 31 -28.34 -21.97 5.67
CA ASN A 31 -27.48 -21.77 6.84
C ASN A 31 -26.91 -20.36 6.86
N TRP A 32 -26.43 -19.85 5.73
CA TRP A 32 -25.97 -18.47 5.58
C TRP A 32 -27.03 -17.44 6.00
N SER A 33 -28.27 -17.61 5.53
CA SER A 33 -29.38 -16.73 5.90
C SER A 33 -29.66 -16.72 7.41
N ARG A 34 -29.57 -17.88 8.07
CA ARG A 34 -29.70 -17.97 9.55
C ARG A 34 -28.52 -17.34 10.27
N THR A 35 -27.31 -17.49 9.73
CA THR A 35 -26.09 -16.90 10.28
C THR A 35 -26.17 -15.38 10.30
N LEU A 36 -26.69 -14.75 9.23
CA LEU A 36 -26.93 -13.31 9.16
C LEU A 36 -28.03 -12.79 10.10
N GLN A 37 -28.80 -13.65 10.76
CA GLN A 37 -29.78 -13.25 11.79
C GLN A 37 -29.19 -13.25 13.19
N LYS A 38 -28.00 -13.85 13.37
CA LYS A 38 -27.31 -13.97 14.67
C LYS A 38 -26.13 -12.99 14.74
N PRO A 39 -25.65 -12.65 15.93
CA PRO A 39 -24.37 -11.97 16.08
C PRO A 39 -23.27 -12.81 15.44
N ILE A 40 -22.52 -12.21 14.52
CA ILE A 40 -21.42 -12.87 13.81
C ILE A 40 -20.16 -12.80 14.70
N PRO A 41 -19.55 -13.93 15.08
CA PRO A 41 -18.28 -13.92 15.82
C PRO A 41 -17.14 -13.45 14.91
N ASP A 42 -16.09 -12.86 15.50
CA ASP A 42 -14.95 -12.31 14.75
C ASP A 42 -14.24 -13.36 13.87
N SER A 43 -14.21 -14.62 14.30
CA SER A 43 -13.65 -15.72 13.51
C SER A 43 -14.40 -15.95 12.19
N LEU A 44 -15.72 -15.86 12.23
CA LEU A 44 -16.57 -15.98 11.04
C LEU A 44 -16.51 -14.72 10.20
N LEU A 45 -16.44 -13.54 10.82
CA LEU A 45 -16.26 -12.28 10.10
C LEU A 45 -14.97 -12.28 9.27
N LEU A 46 -13.88 -12.83 9.80
CA LEU A 46 -12.62 -12.98 9.06
C LEU A 46 -12.79 -13.87 7.83
N GLN A 47 -13.53 -14.97 7.96
CA GLN A 47 -13.84 -15.86 6.84
C GLN A 47 -14.70 -15.18 5.79
N ILE A 48 -15.73 -14.43 6.22
CA ILE A 48 -16.60 -13.65 5.33
C ILE A 48 -15.79 -12.58 4.59
N ALA A 49 -14.94 -11.83 5.31
CA ALA A 49 -14.07 -10.82 4.71
C ALA A 49 -13.13 -11.43 3.66
N LYS A 50 -12.56 -12.61 3.94
CA LYS A 50 -11.73 -13.35 3.00
C LYS A 50 -12.52 -13.80 1.76
N ALA A 51 -13.73 -14.31 1.94
CA ALA A 51 -14.62 -14.71 0.83
C ALA A 51 -15.04 -13.50 -0.04
N LEU A 52 -15.19 -12.33 0.58
CA LEU A 52 -15.53 -11.07 -0.07
C LEU A 52 -14.31 -10.28 -0.59
N ALA A 53 -13.10 -10.85 -0.49
CA ALA A 53 -11.84 -10.18 -0.85
C ALA A 53 -11.69 -8.77 -0.23
N THR A 54 -12.09 -8.60 1.02
CA THR A 54 -12.10 -7.33 1.77
C THR A 54 -11.52 -7.52 3.18
N ARG A 55 -11.43 -6.45 3.97
CA ARG A 55 -10.95 -6.48 5.35
C ARG A 55 -12.13 -6.55 6.33
N PRO A 56 -12.00 -7.25 7.47
CA PRO A 56 -13.04 -7.26 8.51
C PRO A 56 -13.45 -5.86 8.96
N ASP A 57 -12.48 -4.93 9.02
CA ASP A 57 -12.70 -3.55 9.44
C ASP A 57 -13.54 -2.77 8.42
N GLU A 58 -13.34 -3.03 7.12
CA GLU A 58 -14.14 -2.43 6.05
C GLU A 58 -15.61 -2.86 6.15
N LEU A 59 -15.89 -4.12 6.50
CA LEU A 59 -17.25 -4.61 6.74
C LEU A 59 -17.85 -4.04 8.04
N LYS A 60 -17.05 -3.92 9.10
CA LYS A 60 -17.49 -3.29 10.36
C LYS A 60 -17.87 -1.84 10.15
N ASN A 61 -17.08 -1.11 9.37
CA ASN A 61 -17.24 0.32 9.13
C ASN A 61 -18.03 0.66 7.85
N TYR A 62 -18.54 -0.36 7.16
CA TYR A 62 -19.28 -0.15 5.91
C TYR A 62 -20.52 0.71 6.15
N HIS A 63 -20.72 1.75 5.33
CA HIS A 63 -21.77 2.76 5.52
C HIS A 63 -21.82 3.45 6.89
N LEU A 64 -20.84 3.25 7.78
CA LEU A 64 -20.70 4.15 8.91
C LEU A 64 -20.15 5.48 8.37
N PRO A 65 -20.79 6.62 8.71
CA PRO A 65 -20.17 7.91 8.46
C PRO A 65 -18.84 7.90 9.21
N VAL A 66 -17.74 8.06 8.48
CA VAL A 66 -16.41 8.28 9.08
C VAL A 66 -16.59 9.40 10.09
N THR A 67 -16.36 9.09 11.36
CA THR A 67 -16.55 10.08 12.41
C THR A 67 -15.55 11.21 12.16
N SER A 68 -15.96 12.48 12.32
CA SER A 68 -15.13 13.65 11.97
C SER A 68 -13.71 13.57 12.55
N THR A 69 -13.56 12.94 13.71
CA THR A 69 -12.28 12.69 14.40
C THR A 69 -11.33 11.77 13.61
N GLU A 70 -11.83 10.72 12.94
CA GLU A 70 -11.00 9.82 12.13
C GLU A 70 -10.53 10.49 10.84
N ASN A 71 -11.35 11.37 10.25
CA ASN A 71 -10.94 12.18 9.11
C ASN A 71 -9.87 13.20 9.48
N GLU A 72 -9.98 13.83 10.65
CA GLU A 72 -8.96 14.75 11.15
C GLU A 72 -7.62 14.03 11.39
N LEU A 73 -7.66 12.86 12.03
CA LEU A 73 -6.46 12.04 12.25
C LEU A 73 -5.84 11.59 10.91
N LEU A 74 -6.66 11.13 9.97
CA LEU A 74 -6.20 10.74 8.63
C LEU A 74 -5.55 11.92 7.89
N HIS A 75 -6.14 13.12 7.96
CA HIS A 75 -5.56 14.31 7.35
C HIS A 75 -4.25 14.73 8.01
N THR A 76 -4.13 14.61 9.33
CA THR A 76 -2.85 14.88 10.01
C THR A 76 -1.77 13.87 9.62
N GLU A 77 -2.13 12.60 9.49
CA GLU A 77 -1.20 11.54 9.07
C GLU A 77 -0.78 11.72 7.61
N LEU A 78 -1.71 12.08 6.73
CA LEU A 78 -1.41 12.39 5.33
C LEU A 78 -0.45 13.57 5.19
N ARG A 79 -0.69 14.67 5.93
CA ARG A 79 0.24 15.80 5.95
C ARG A 79 1.63 15.40 6.43
N HIS A 80 1.70 14.59 7.49
CA HIS A 80 2.99 14.12 7.99
C HIS A 80 3.72 13.24 6.97
N LYS A 81 2.98 12.38 6.25
CA LYS A 81 3.54 11.58 5.15
C LYS A 81 4.06 12.45 4.01
N ASP A 82 3.33 13.49 3.62
CA ASP A 82 3.76 14.43 2.57
C ASP A 82 5.04 15.19 2.97
N GLU A 83 5.15 15.60 4.24
CA GLU A 83 6.37 16.22 4.78
C GLU A 83 7.58 15.27 4.70
N LEU A 84 7.40 14.01 5.08
CA LEU A 84 8.46 13.00 5.00
C LEU A 84 8.89 12.73 3.55
N ILE A 85 7.94 12.64 2.62
CA ILE A 85 8.24 12.51 1.18
C ILE A 85 9.08 13.70 0.71
N GLY A 86 8.70 14.92 1.09
CA GLY A 86 9.45 16.13 0.73
C GLY A 86 10.88 16.13 1.28
N LEU A 87 11.09 15.66 2.51
CA LEU A 87 12.43 15.53 3.11
C LEU A 87 13.28 14.47 2.39
N GLN A 88 12.69 13.31 2.08
CA GLN A 88 13.36 12.24 1.36
C GLN A 88 13.75 12.67 -0.05
N GLN A 89 12.88 13.40 -0.76
CA GLN A 89 13.15 13.92 -2.10
C GLN A 89 14.39 14.83 -2.10
N LYS A 90 14.46 15.78 -1.15
CA LYS A 90 15.63 16.67 -0.99
C LYS A 90 16.91 15.89 -0.71
N GLN A 91 16.84 14.83 0.07
CA GLN A 91 18.00 14.01 0.37
C GLN A 91 18.48 13.19 -0.84
N ILE A 92 17.55 12.70 -1.66
CA ILE A 92 17.88 12.05 -2.94
C ILE A 92 18.57 13.04 -3.87
N GLU A 93 18.03 14.25 -4.03
CA GLU A 93 18.64 15.29 -4.86
C GLU A 93 20.06 15.64 -4.41
N HIS A 94 20.28 15.77 -3.09
CA HIS A 94 21.61 16.02 -2.54
C HIS A 94 22.59 14.88 -2.84
N LEU A 95 22.17 13.62 -2.65
CA LEU A 95 23.02 12.46 -2.95
C LEU A 95 23.31 12.32 -4.45
N GLN A 96 22.35 12.63 -5.31
CA GLN A 96 22.56 12.67 -6.75
C GLN A 96 23.58 13.73 -7.16
N GLU A 97 23.54 14.91 -6.55
CA GLU A 97 24.53 15.96 -6.78
C GLU A 97 25.92 15.51 -6.34
N GLN A 98 26.05 14.94 -5.13
CA GLN A 98 27.32 14.41 -4.64
C GLN A 98 27.88 13.33 -5.57
N ASN A 99 27.05 12.38 -6.01
CA ASN A 99 27.47 11.37 -6.97
C ASN A 99 27.95 11.99 -8.28
N ARG A 100 27.25 13.00 -8.81
CA ARG A 100 27.66 13.71 -10.02
C ARG A 100 29.04 14.35 -9.85
N LEU A 101 29.28 15.03 -8.73
CA LEU A 101 30.56 15.66 -8.42
C LEU A 101 31.69 14.63 -8.26
N LEU A 102 31.42 13.50 -7.58
CA LEU A 102 32.38 12.41 -7.44
C LEU A 102 32.72 11.77 -8.79
N HIS A 103 31.72 11.52 -9.64
CA HIS A 103 31.93 11.00 -10.99
C HIS A 103 32.72 11.97 -11.87
N ALA A 104 32.47 13.28 -11.78
CA ALA A 104 33.24 14.29 -12.48
C ALA A 104 34.72 14.26 -12.04
N ARG A 105 34.98 14.24 -10.73
CA ARG A 105 36.35 14.14 -10.18
C ARG A 105 37.06 12.86 -10.62
N LEU A 106 36.37 11.72 -10.59
CA LEU A 106 36.91 10.45 -11.09
C LEU A 106 37.27 10.53 -12.57
N ALA A 107 36.41 11.13 -13.40
CA ALA A 107 36.67 11.30 -14.83
C ALA A 107 37.88 12.22 -15.09
N ASP A 108 38.07 13.27 -14.30
CA ASP A 108 39.22 14.17 -14.40
C ASP A 108 40.52 13.48 -13.99
N CYS A 109 40.51 12.70 -12.90
CA CYS A 109 41.65 11.87 -12.48
C CYS A 109 42.04 10.85 -13.56
N LEU A 110 41.06 10.19 -14.19
CA LEU A 110 41.30 9.23 -15.25
C LEU A 110 41.81 9.88 -16.55
N ARG A 111 41.38 11.12 -16.86
CA ARG A 111 41.89 11.89 -18.00
C ARG A 111 43.32 12.40 -17.79
N GLY A 112 43.69 12.74 -16.56
CA GLY A 112 45.03 13.22 -16.21
C GLY A 112 46.13 12.13 -16.22
N GLY A 113 45.76 10.85 -16.11
CA GLY A 113 46.70 9.72 -16.07
C GLY A 113 47.28 9.26 -17.41
N GLY A 114 46.86 9.85 -18.54
CA GLY A 114 47.26 9.42 -19.89
C GLY A 114 48.43 10.17 -20.54
N ARG A 115 49.11 11.09 -19.82
CA ARG A 115 50.19 11.94 -20.37
C ARG A 115 51.56 11.66 -19.75
N THR A 116 52.02 10.42 -19.72
CA THR A 116 53.45 10.09 -19.72
C THR A 116 53.62 8.63 -20.14
N ILE A 117 54.13 8.40 -21.35
CA ILE A 117 55.00 7.30 -21.83
C ILE A 117 54.85 7.35 -23.36
N GLY A 118 55.66 8.21 -23.98
CA GLY A 118 55.62 8.43 -25.42
C GLY A 118 56.89 9.12 -25.86
N SER A 119 57.87 8.29 -26.22
CA SER A 119 59.00 8.62 -27.10
C SER A 119 60.14 9.46 -26.51
N SER A 120 61.16 8.77 -26.00
CA SER A 120 62.53 9.12 -26.34
C SER A 120 63.33 7.84 -26.54
N HIS A 121 63.37 7.39 -27.80
CA HIS A 121 64.27 6.35 -28.29
C HIS A 121 64.81 6.86 -29.63
N ASN A 122 66.14 6.85 -29.76
CA ASN A 122 66.99 7.20 -30.91
C ASN A 122 67.03 8.69 -31.31
N ALA A 123 68.16 9.30 -31.69
CA ALA A 123 69.53 8.88 -32.07
C ALA A 123 70.39 10.20 -32.17
N PRO A 124 71.65 10.24 -32.65
CA PRO A 124 72.67 9.19 -32.89
C PRO A 124 73.92 9.32 -32.00
#